data_AF-A0AAN4QZL6-F1
#
_entry.id   AF-A0AAN4QZL6-F1
#
_cell.length_a   1.000
_cell.length_b   1.000
_cell.length_c   1.000
_cell.angle_alpha   90.00
_cell.angle_beta   90.00
_cell.angle_gamma   90.00
#
_symmetry.space_group_name_H-M   'P 1'
#
loop_
_entity.id
_entity.type
_entity.pdbx_description
1 polymer ?
#
loop_
_entity_poly.entity_id
_entity_poly.type
_entity_poly.pdbx_seq_one_letter_code
_entity_poly.pdbx_strand_id
1 'polypeptide(L)'
;MDTILDNSPYRCGDPTLARTNLEQLAHACWGEETRPDPALVACLPCTPIPVITPAGVANDRARGGILFATPFPYLPAEIWMRRPGEHAGGYQMRLLLALDALDLYATDDDGIWYADNPALPDSADAIRSIAAAFDGLARNDAFDAIRDDYARRAAGAWPDGYPIDGEIANSRQLAALCMRGSAVLAGQRALALAAEPDADARRHSIEILKAAKTEYGPLFADDMTPDGIRAWTNSNKTAAFDMLDQLAAAGLESRATADAAREVFAQ
;
A
#
# COMPACT_ATOMS: atom_id res chain seq x y z
N MET A 1 -4.93 17.97 18.34
CA MET A 1 -3.66 18.27 17.64
C MET A 1 -3.81 17.74 16.23
N ASP A 2 -3.54 18.52 15.19
CA ASP A 2 -3.85 18.08 13.82
C ASP A 2 -2.88 16.98 13.37
N THR A 3 -3.37 16.05 12.55
CA THR A 3 -2.57 14.98 11.93
C THR A 3 -2.79 14.98 10.42
N ILE A 4 -1.82 14.46 9.68
CA ILE A 4 -2.00 14.20 8.26
C ILE A 4 -2.85 12.95 8.12
N LEU A 5 -3.96 13.02 7.36
CA LEU A 5 -4.80 11.88 7.06
C LEU A 5 -4.04 10.84 6.20
N ASP A 6 -4.32 9.57 6.41
CA ASP A 6 -3.67 8.43 5.75
C ASP A 6 -4.34 8.06 4.41
N ASN A 7 -4.70 9.07 3.62
CA ASN A 7 -5.29 8.90 2.29
C ASN A 7 -4.21 8.96 1.21
N SER A 8 -3.24 8.04 1.30
CA SER A 8 -2.13 7.94 0.35
C SER A 8 -1.72 6.49 0.19
N PRO A 9 -1.51 5.99 -1.03
CA PRO A 9 -0.98 4.64 -1.19
C PRO A 9 0.50 4.58 -0.78
N TYR A 10 1.20 5.71 -0.67
CA TYR A 10 2.66 5.76 -0.57
C TYR A 10 3.19 5.96 0.86
N ARG A 11 2.37 6.50 1.76
CA ARG A 11 2.74 6.80 3.15
C ARG A 11 1.65 6.34 4.10
N CYS A 12 2.04 6.04 5.34
CA CYS A 12 1.10 5.64 6.38
C CYS A 12 1.63 6.06 7.76
N GLY A 13 0.99 7.03 8.38
CA GLY A 13 1.24 7.43 9.77
C GLY A 13 0.61 6.46 10.78
N ASP A 14 -0.22 5.52 10.35
CA ASP A 14 -0.79 4.50 11.22
C ASP A 14 -0.40 3.08 10.76
N PRO A 15 0.71 2.52 11.27
CA PRO A 15 1.11 1.17 10.91
C PRO A 15 0.11 0.09 11.35
N THR A 16 -0.85 0.40 12.24
CA THR A 16 -1.92 -0.55 12.58
C THR A 16 -2.92 -0.71 11.44
N LEU A 17 -3.19 0.37 10.69
CA LEU A 17 -4.02 0.34 9.48
C LEU A 17 -3.40 -0.57 8.40
N ALA A 18 -2.11 -0.41 8.11
CA ALA A 18 -1.39 -1.26 7.14
C ALA A 18 -1.50 -2.76 7.47
N ARG A 19 -1.40 -3.10 8.77
CA ARG A 19 -1.57 -4.48 9.25
C ARG A 19 -3.02 -4.95 9.13
N THR A 20 -3.99 -4.14 9.55
CA THR A 20 -5.42 -4.48 9.44
C THR A 20 -5.80 -4.72 7.98
N ASN A 21 -5.36 -3.86 7.06
CA ASN A 21 -5.63 -4.00 5.63
C ASN A 21 -4.98 -5.26 5.05
N LEU A 22 -3.76 -5.59 5.49
CA LEU A 22 -3.07 -6.83 5.11
C LEU A 22 -3.85 -8.07 5.56
N GLU A 23 -4.31 -8.10 6.81
CA GLU A 23 -5.11 -9.19 7.36
C GLU A 23 -6.46 -9.32 6.64
N GLN A 24 -7.15 -8.21 6.42
CA GLN A 24 -8.41 -8.18 5.68
C GLN A 24 -8.24 -8.72 4.26
N LEU A 25 -7.22 -8.29 3.53
CA LEU A 25 -6.96 -8.80 2.19
C LEU A 25 -6.63 -10.30 2.23
N ALA A 26 -5.82 -10.75 3.20
CA ALA A 26 -5.49 -12.16 3.34
C ALA A 26 -6.73 -13.01 3.61
N HIS A 27 -7.63 -12.55 4.49
CA HIS A 27 -8.90 -13.23 4.76
C HIS A 27 -9.81 -13.26 3.54
N ALA A 28 -9.91 -12.15 2.80
CA ALA A 28 -10.71 -12.09 1.57
C ALA A 28 -10.16 -13.05 0.50
N CYS A 29 -8.83 -13.20 0.40
CA CYS A 29 -8.19 -14.02 -0.62
C CYS A 29 -8.17 -15.51 -0.27
N TRP A 30 -7.90 -15.85 1.00
CA TRP A 30 -7.56 -17.21 1.41
C TRP A 30 -8.35 -17.73 2.63
N GLY A 31 -9.33 -16.97 3.14
CA GLY A 31 -10.22 -17.36 4.24
C GLY A 31 -9.79 -16.85 5.62
N GLU A 32 -10.74 -16.80 6.56
CA GLU A 32 -10.62 -16.13 7.88
C GLU A 32 -9.53 -16.69 8.81
N GLU A 33 -9.13 -17.95 8.65
CA GLU A 33 -8.08 -18.54 9.48
C GLU A 33 -6.66 -18.29 8.93
N THR A 34 -6.56 -17.70 7.73
CA THR A 34 -5.28 -17.54 7.04
C THR A 34 -4.50 -16.34 7.56
N ARG A 35 -3.29 -16.61 8.05
CA ARG A 35 -2.33 -15.55 8.38
C ARG A 35 -1.64 -15.04 7.10
N PRO A 36 -1.38 -13.72 6.99
CA PRO A 36 -0.61 -13.17 5.88
C PRO A 36 0.77 -13.82 5.78
N ASP A 37 1.10 -14.34 4.60
CA ASP A 37 2.44 -14.87 4.28
C ASP A 37 3.15 -13.87 3.35
N PRO A 38 4.31 -13.31 3.76
CA PRO A 38 5.10 -12.40 2.94
C PRO A 38 5.52 -12.93 1.57
N ALA A 39 5.52 -14.26 1.39
CA ALA A 39 5.75 -14.86 0.07
C ALA A 39 4.58 -14.64 -0.89
N LEU A 40 3.38 -14.33 -0.37
CA LEU A 40 2.12 -14.27 -1.12
C LEU A 40 1.59 -12.86 -1.26
N VAL A 41 1.69 -12.10 -0.18
CA VAL A 41 1.21 -10.73 -0.06
C VAL A 41 2.28 -9.90 0.64
N ALA A 42 2.60 -8.74 0.07
CA ALA A 42 3.57 -7.82 0.65
C ALA A 42 2.86 -6.56 1.15
N CYS A 43 3.10 -6.19 2.40
CA CYS A 43 2.71 -4.91 2.93
C CYS A 43 3.80 -4.36 3.86
N LEU A 44 4.42 -3.27 3.48
CA LEU A 44 5.29 -2.47 4.34
C LEU A 44 4.42 -1.62 5.28
N PRO A 45 4.89 -1.34 6.51
CA PRO A 45 4.15 -0.50 7.47
C PRO A 45 3.95 0.95 7.00
N CYS A 46 4.71 1.38 5.98
CA CYS A 46 4.66 2.73 5.45
C CYS A 46 3.59 2.94 4.38
N THR A 47 2.73 1.96 4.11
CA THR A 47 1.68 2.06 3.09
C THR A 47 0.44 1.29 3.55
N PRO A 48 -0.77 1.83 3.35
CA PRO A 48 -1.99 1.14 3.74
C PRO A 48 -2.41 0.06 2.74
N ILE A 49 -1.75 -0.08 1.59
CA ILE A 49 -2.18 -0.95 0.49
C ILE A 49 -1.30 -2.21 0.38
N PRO A 50 -1.81 -3.39 0.76
CA PRO A 50 -1.10 -4.67 0.62
C PRO A 50 -1.15 -5.20 -0.82
N VAL A 51 -0.03 -5.58 -1.42
CA VAL A 51 0.03 -6.06 -2.81
C VAL A 51 0.16 -7.58 -2.91
N ILE A 52 -0.55 -8.20 -3.87
CA ILE A 52 -0.43 -9.64 -4.13
C ILE A 52 0.79 -9.92 -5.00
N THR A 53 1.58 -10.90 -4.60
CA THR A 53 2.68 -11.43 -5.41
C THR A 53 2.17 -12.47 -6.42
N PRO A 54 2.91 -12.77 -7.49
CA PRO A 54 2.57 -13.85 -8.41
C PRO A 54 2.42 -15.22 -7.72
N ALA A 55 3.13 -15.47 -6.62
CA ALA A 55 3.01 -16.72 -5.86
C ALA A 55 1.66 -16.82 -5.12
N GLY A 56 1.00 -15.69 -4.85
CA GLY A 56 -0.32 -15.65 -4.22
C GLY A 56 -1.43 -16.28 -5.07
N VAL A 57 -1.26 -16.32 -6.40
CA VAL A 57 -2.27 -16.81 -7.37
C VAL A 57 -1.95 -18.17 -7.99
N ALA A 58 -0.92 -18.87 -7.52
CA ALA A 58 -0.51 -20.15 -8.08
C ALA A 58 -1.65 -21.19 -8.05
N ASN A 59 -1.63 -22.13 -9.00
CA ASN A 59 -2.73 -23.07 -9.30
C ASN A 59 -3.21 -23.92 -8.12
N ASP A 60 -2.38 -24.12 -7.09
CA ASP A 60 -2.67 -24.88 -5.88
C ASP A 60 -3.40 -24.08 -4.79
N ARG A 61 -3.67 -22.78 -5.01
CA ARG A 61 -4.29 -21.87 -4.04
C ARG A 61 -5.76 -21.60 -4.33
N ALA A 62 -6.52 -21.33 -3.26
CA ALA A 62 -7.81 -20.68 -3.37
C ALA A 62 -7.59 -19.26 -3.96
N ARG A 63 -7.93 -19.08 -5.24
CA ARG A 63 -7.68 -17.85 -6.00
C ARG A 63 -8.95 -17.03 -6.29
N GLY A 64 -10.12 -17.57 -5.93
CA GLY A 64 -11.40 -16.90 -6.10
C GLY A 64 -11.35 -15.49 -5.51
N GLY A 65 -11.05 -15.36 -4.21
CA GLY A 65 -10.98 -14.04 -3.57
C GLY A 65 -10.02 -13.06 -4.28
N ILE A 66 -8.85 -13.51 -4.74
CA ILE A 66 -7.87 -12.63 -5.41
C ILE A 66 -8.40 -12.09 -6.74
N LEU A 67 -9.06 -12.94 -7.54
CA LEU A 67 -9.61 -12.57 -8.85
C LEU A 67 -10.70 -11.50 -8.77
N PHE A 68 -11.37 -11.37 -7.61
CA PHE A 68 -12.47 -10.43 -7.42
C PHE A 68 -12.16 -9.29 -6.46
N ALA A 69 -11.15 -9.42 -5.59
CA ALA A 69 -10.78 -8.39 -4.63
C ALA A 69 -9.59 -7.52 -5.09
N THR A 70 -8.90 -7.90 -6.19
CA THR A 70 -7.64 -7.25 -6.57
C THR A 70 -7.44 -7.09 -8.07
N PRO A 71 -6.66 -6.09 -8.50
CA PRO A 71 -6.36 -5.87 -9.92
C PRO A 71 -5.27 -6.80 -10.47
N PHE A 72 -4.46 -7.41 -9.59
CA PHE A 72 -3.20 -8.06 -9.98
C PHE A 72 -3.31 -9.16 -11.05
N PRO A 73 -4.31 -10.06 -11.01
CA PRO A 73 -4.44 -11.13 -12.01
C PRO A 73 -4.63 -10.64 -13.45
N TYR A 74 -5.01 -9.38 -13.62
CA TYR A 74 -5.32 -8.78 -14.90
C TYR A 74 -4.22 -7.85 -15.42
N LEU A 75 -3.23 -7.53 -14.58
CA LEU A 75 -2.12 -6.67 -14.97
C LEU A 75 -1.26 -7.34 -16.06
N PRO A 76 -0.65 -6.55 -16.97
CA PRO A 76 0.40 -7.04 -17.83
C PRO A 76 1.53 -7.70 -17.04
N ALA A 77 2.04 -8.83 -17.53
CA ALA A 77 3.01 -9.65 -16.80
C ALA A 77 4.33 -8.89 -16.56
N GLU A 78 4.72 -8.00 -17.47
CA GLU A 78 5.89 -7.13 -17.34
C GLU A 78 5.81 -6.18 -16.14
N ILE A 79 4.59 -5.79 -15.75
CA ILE A 79 4.32 -4.95 -14.56
C ILE A 79 4.24 -5.85 -13.32
N TRP A 80 3.45 -6.92 -13.35
CA TRP A 80 3.18 -7.67 -12.12
C TRP A 80 4.34 -8.56 -11.65
N MET A 81 5.14 -9.11 -12.57
CA MET A 81 6.18 -10.07 -12.17
C MET A 81 7.28 -9.41 -11.34
N ARG A 82 7.70 -10.10 -10.27
CA ARG A 82 8.87 -9.72 -9.47
C ARG A 82 10.17 -10.17 -10.16
N ARG A 83 11.17 -9.29 -10.21
CA ARG A 83 12.46 -9.60 -10.85
C ARG A 83 13.50 -10.15 -9.85
N PRO A 84 14.47 -10.95 -10.32
CA PRO A 84 15.61 -11.35 -9.48
C PRO A 84 16.32 -10.13 -8.89
N GLY A 85 16.61 -10.17 -7.58
CA GLY A 85 17.26 -9.05 -6.87
C GLY A 85 16.32 -7.93 -6.44
N GLU A 86 15.05 -7.95 -6.84
CA GLU A 86 14.07 -6.97 -6.41
C GLU A 86 13.64 -7.22 -4.95
N HIS A 87 13.90 -6.26 -4.07
CA HIS A 87 13.50 -6.35 -2.66
C HIS A 87 11.97 -6.19 -2.50
N ALA A 88 11.38 -6.83 -1.49
CA ALA A 88 9.93 -6.84 -1.31
C ALA A 88 9.31 -5.44 -1.21
N GLY A 89 9.97 -4.51 -0.50
CA GLY A 89 9.53 -3.12 -0.39
C GLY A 89 9.59 -2.34 -1.71
N GLY A 90 10.64 -2.55 -2.51
CA GLY A 90 10.74 -1.94 -3.84
C GLY A 90 9.72 -2.53 -4.81
N TYR A 91 9.48 -3.84 -4.73
CA TYR A 91 8.43 -4.51 -5.50
C TYR A 91 7.05 -3.97 -5.16
N GLN A 92 6.73 -3.85 -3.87
CA GLN A 92 5.46 -3.25 -3.44
C GLN A 92 5.32 -1.83 -3.96
N MET A 93 6.29 -0.95 -3.70
CA MET A 93 6.24 0.43 -4.16
C MET A 93 6.10 0.53 -5.68
N ARG A 94 6.77 -0.35 -6.44
CA ARG A 94 6.66 -0.38 -7.91
C ARG A 94 5.24 -0.72 -8.36
N LEU A 95 4.60 -1.69 -7.71
CA LEU A 95 3.21 -2.00 -7.99
C LEU A 95 2.29 -0.85 -7.60
N LEU A 96 2.53 -0.18 -6.47
CA LEU A 96 1.69 0.95 -6.07
C LEU A 96 1.74 2.08 -7.09
N LEU A 97 2.93 2.44 -7.56
CA LEU A 97 3.14 3.41 -8.63
C LEU A 97 2.45 2.99 -9.94
N ALA A 98 2.55 1.70 -10.30
CA ALA A 98 1.91 1.20 -11.50
C ALA A 98 0.38 1.21 -11.40
N LEU A 99 -0.19 0.89 -10.24
CA LEU A 99 -1.63 0.94 -10.03
C LEU A 99 -2.16 2.38 -10.09
N ASP A 100 -1.41 3.35 -9.58
CA ASP A 100 -1.75 4.78 -9.67
C ASP A 100 -1.70 5.27 -11.12
N ALA A 101 -0.63 4.94 -11.85
CA ALA A 101 -0.49 5.29 -13.28
C ALA A 101 -1.61 4.68 -14.16
N LEU A 102 -2.22 3.59 -13.71
CA LEU A 102 -3.32 2.90 -14.38
C LEU A 102 -4.71 3.32 -13.85
N ASP A 103 -4.78 4.25 -12.90
CA ASP A 103 -6.04 4.71 -12.27
C ASP A 103 -6.84 3.53 -11.69
N LEU A 104 -6.17 2.71 -10.87
CA LEU A 104 -6.72 1.49 -10.26
C LEU A 104 -6.95 1.63 -8.75
N TYR A 105 -6.95 2.86 -8.24
CA TYR A 105 -7.30 3.19 -6.86
C TYR A 105 -8.68 3.83 -6.78
N ALA A 106 -9.40 3.53 -5.71
CA ALA A 106 -10.55 4.28 -5.26
C ALA A 106 -10.18 4.97 -3.94
N THR A 107 -10.72 6.16 -3.73
CA THR A 107 -10.60 6.89 -2.46
C THR A 107 -11.99 7.26 -1.98
N ASP A 108 -12.31 6.89 -0.74
CA ASP A 108 -13.56 7.20 -0.07
C ASP A 108 -13.31 7.65 1.38
N ASP A 109 -14.36 7.71 2.18
CA ASP A 109 -14.28 8.12 3.59
C ASP A 109 -13.53 7.09 4.47
N ASP A 110 -13.47 5.83 4.04
CA ASP A 110 -12.78 4.72 4.74
C ASP A 110 -11.29 4.64 4.36
N GLY A 111 -10.87 5.33 3.30
CA GLY A 111 -9.48 5.57 2.94
C GLY A 111 -9.21 5.34 1.46
N ILE A 112 -8.04 4.78 1.16
CA ILE A 112 -7.66 4.37 -0.19
C ILE A 112 -7.69 2.86 -0.31
N TRP A 113 -8.27 2.35 -1.39
CA TRP A 113 -8.31 0.92 -1.72
C TRP A 113 -8.24 0.68 -3.23
N TYR A 114 -8.26 -0.59 -3.66
CA TYR A 114 -8.38 -0.93 -5.09
C TYR A 114 -9.74 -0.50 -5.63
N ALA A 115 -9.74 0.09 -6.83
CA ALA A 115 -10.98 0.39 -7.53
C ALA A 115 -11.71 -0.90 -7.92
N ASP A 116 -13.02 -0.91 -7.71
CA ASP A 116 -13.88 -1.99 -8.21
C ASP A 116 -13.80 -2.06 -9.73
N ASN A 117 -13.80 -3.28 -10.27
CA ASN A 117 -13.88 -3.47 -11.70
C ASN A 117 -15.34 -3.78 -12.09
N PRO A 118 -16.04 -2.86 -12.80
CA PRO A 118 -17.45 -3.02 -13.12
C PRO A 118 -17.74 -4.17 -14.09
N ALA A 119 -16.71 -4.71 -14.76
CA ALA A 119 -16.84 -5.88 -15.62
C ALA A 119 -16.79 -7.21 -14.85
N LEU A 120 -16.48 -7.20 -13.54
CA LEU A 120 -16.51 -8.41 -12.72
C LEU A 120 -17.95 -8.84 -12.44
N PRO A 121 -18.30 -10.11 -12.75
CA PRO A 121 -19.63 -10.64 -12.51
C PRO A 121 -19.83 -11.04 -11.03
N ASP A 122 -21.08 -11.03 -10.58
CA ASP A 122 -21.49 -11.28 -9.19
C ASP A 122 -22.02 -12.71 -8.94
N SER A 123 -22.13 -13.55 -9.98
CA SER A 123 -22.66 -14.91 -9.87
C SER A 123 -21.58 -15.99 -9.68
N ALA A 124 -21.91 -17.03 -8.89
CA ALA A 124 -21.00 -18.14 -8.61
C ALA A 124 -20.54 -18.92 -9.87
N ASP A 125 -21.39 -19.00 -10.90
CA ASP A 125 -21.03 -19.62 -12.18
C ASP A 125 -20.02 -18.77 -12.96
N ALA A 126 -20.19 -17.46 -12.95
CA ALA A 126 -19.28 -16.54 -13.62
C ALA A 126 -17.92 -16.47 -12.91
N ILE A 127 -17.90 -16.58 -11.58
CA ILE A 127 -16.68 -16.71 -10.77
C ILE A 127 -15.85 -17.92 -11.22
N ARG A 128 -16.48 -19.09 -11.38
CA ARG A 128 -15.79 -20.31 -11.87
C ARG A 128 -15.26 -20.14 -13.29
N SER A 129 -16.04 -19.49 -14.15
CA SER A 129 -15.68 -19.24 -15.55
C SER A 129 -14.45 -18.34 -15.68
N ILE A 130 -14.37 -17.26 -14.89
CA ILE A 130 -13.20 -16.37 -14.84
C ILE A 130 -11.98 -17.11 -14.30
N ALA A 131 -12.14 -17.91 -13.24
CA ALA A 131 -11.03 -18.71 -12.70
C ALA A 131 -10.49 -19.73 -13.72
N ALA A 132 -11.37 -20.33 -14.54
CA ALA A 132 -10.95 -21.22 -15.61
C ALA A 132 -10.24 -20.47 -16.76
N ALA A 133 -10.66 -19.25 -17.08
CA ALA A 133 -9.99 -18.41 -18.08
C ALA A 133 -8.61 -17.95 -17.63
N PHE A 134 -8.47 -17.58 -16.36
CA PHE A 134 -7.17 -17.25 -15.76
C PHE A 134 -6.17 -18.41 -15.89
N ASP A 135 -6.62 -19.65 -15.66
CA ASP A 135 -5.79 -20.86 -15.82
C ASP A 135 -5.53 -21.25 -17.28
N GLY A 136 -6.13 -20.55 -18.25
CA GLY A 136 -6.08 -20.90 -19.67
C GLY A 136 -6.89 -22.16 -20.04
N LEU A 137 -7.80 -22.58 -19.18
CA LEU A 137 -8.65 -23.77 -19.36
C LEU A 137 -9.94 -23.47 -20.14
N ALA A 138 -10.36 -22.21 -20.18
CA ALA A 138 -11.55 -21.75 -20.90
C ALA A 138 -11.35 -20.35 -21.48
N ARG A 139 -12.25 -19.94 -22.39
CA ARG A 139 -12.37 -18.53 -22.80
C ARG A 139 -13.42 -17.84 -21.94
N ASN A 140 -13.20 -16.56 -21.64
CA ASN A 140 -14.17 -15.74 -20.92
C ASN A 140 -14.02 -14.28 -21.35
N ASP A 141 -15.07 -13.75 -22.00
CA ASP A 141 -15.03 -12.41 -22.58
C ASP A 141 -14.86 -11.30 -21.53
N ALA A 142 -15.39 -11.48 -20.31
CA ALA A 142 -15.23 -10.51 -19.22
C ALA A 142 -13.79 -10.49 -18.71
N PHE A 143 -13.17 -11.66 -18.55
CA PHE A 143 -11.75 -11.78 -18.20
C PHE A 143 -10.86 -11.10 -19.23
N ASP A 144 -11.08 -11.38 -20.51
CA ASP A 144 -10.31 -10.81 -21.61
C ASP A 144 -10.52 -9.28 -21.71
N ALA A 145 -11.76 -8.80 -21.55
CA ALA A 145 -12.07 -7.37 -21.57
C ALA A 145 -11.36 -6.58 -20.45
N ILE A 146 -11.26 -7.15 -19.24
CA ILE A 146 -10.53 -6.52 -18.14
C ILE A 146 -9.03 -6.44 -18.45
N ARG A 147 -8.46 -7.52 -18.99
CA ARG A 147 -7.04 -7.55 -19.37
C ARG A 147 -6.73 -6.56 -20.49
N ASP A 148 -7.60 -6.50 -21.50
CA ASP A 148 -7.48 -5.55 -22.61
C ASP A 148 -7.57 -4.10 -22.13
N ASP A 149 -8.46 -3.81 -21.16
CA ASP A 149 -8.54 -2.49 -20.54
C ASP A 149 -7.23 -2.11 -19.85
N TYR A 150 -6.68 -3.01 -19.02
CA TYR A 150 -5.44 -2.73 -18.29
C TYR A 150 -4.24 -2.62 -19.22
N ALA A 151 -4.18 -3.45 -20.27
CA ALA A 151 -3.15 -3.35 -21.31
C ALA A 151 -3.25 -2.03 -22.07
N ARG A 152 -4.46 -1.57 -22.40
CA ARG A 152 -4.70 -0.28 -23.05
C ARG A 152 -4.28 0.89 -22.14
N ARG A 153 -4.61 0.86 -20.85
CA ARG A 153 -4.15 1.86 -19.88
C ARG A 153 -2.63 1.86 -19.76
N ALA A 154 -1.99 0.70 -19.70
CA ALA A 154 -0.53 0.56 -19.65
C ALA A 154 0.14 1.12 -20.90
N ALA A 155 -0.40 0.86 -22.09
CA ALA A 155 0.08 1.45 -23.34
C ALA A 155 -0.10 2.98 -23.37
N GLY A 156 -1.10 3.52 -22.66
CA GLY A 156 -1.27 4.96 -22.48
C GLY A 156 -0.26 5.58 -21.52
N ALA A 157 0.00 4.92 -20.39
CA ALA A 157 0.95 5.37 -19.38
C ALA A 157 2.41 5.23 -19.85
N TRP A 158 2.72 4.15 -20.57
CA TRP A 158 4.05 3.85 -21.11
C TRP A 158 3.98 3.50 -22.60
N PRO A 159 3.90 4.50 -23.50
CA PRO A 159 3.79 4.27 -24.96
C PRO A 159 4.96 3.49 -25.57
N ASP A 160 6.15 3.62 -25.00
CA ASP A 160 7.37 2.92 -25.42
C ASP A 160 7.57 1.57 -24.70
N GLY A 161 6.57 1.13 -23.93
CA GLY A 161 6.62 -0.06 -23.09
C GLY A 161 7.06 0.22 -21.65
N TYR A 162 6.69 -0.67 -20.73
CA TYR A 162 6.95 -0.52 -19.30
C TYR A 162 8.47 -0.48 -18.98
N PRO A 163 9.01 0.64 -18.45
CA PRO A 163 10.43 0.83 -18.25
C PRO A 163 10.95 0.14 -16.98
N ILE A 164 10.87 -1.19 -16.94
CA ILE A 164 11.07 -2.03 -15.75
C ILE A 164 12.33 -1.70 -14.94
N ASP A 165 13.49 -1.49 -15.58
CA ASP A 165 14.74 -1.22 -14.86
C ASP A 165 14.72 0.14 -14.16
N GLY A 166 14.13 1.15 -14.81
CA GLY A 166 13.92 2.48 -14.24
C GLY A 166 12.93 2.43 -13.08
N GLU A 167 11.84 1.68 -13.24
CA GLU A 167 10.81 1.50 -12.22
C GLU A 167 11.35 0.79 -10.97
N ILE A 168 12.17 -0.25 -11.13
CA ILE A 168 12.82 -0.94 -10.00
C ILE A 168 13.78 0.00 -9.25
N ALA A 169 14.55 0.81 -9.98
CA ALA A 169 15.48 1.75 -9.37
C ALA A 169 14.74 2.84 -8.60
N ASN A 170 13.70 3.41 -9.21
CA ASN A 170 12.85 4.45 -8.63
C ASN A 170 12.09 3.94 -7.40
N SER A 171 11.38 2.82 -7.53
CA SER A 171 10.57 2.27 -6.45
C SER A 171 11.38 1.88 -5.23
N ARG A 172 12.62 1.40 -5.41
CA ARG A 172 13.53 1.11 -4.31
C ARG A 172 13.88 2.37 -3.52
N GLN A 173 14.14 3.48 -4.20
CA GLN A 173 14.46 4.75 -3.55
C GLN A 173 13.24 5.29 -2.81
N LEU A 174 12.08 5.30 -3.48
CA LEU A 174 10.81 5.73 -2.89
C LEU A 174 10.41 4.88 -1.69
N ALA A 175 10.51 3.55 -1.75
CA ALA A 175 10.21 2.67 -0.62
C ALA A 175 11.08 3.01 0.61
N ALA A 176 12.37 3.29 0.42
CA ALA A 176 13.26 3.66 1.51
C ALA A 176 12.92 5.04 2.11
N LEU A 177 12.55 6.00 1.26
CA LEU A 177 12.09 7.32 1.67
C LEU A 177 10.78 7.21 2.47
N CYS A 178 9.80 6.49 1.94
CA CYS A 178 8.50 6.28 2.54
C CYS A 178 8.59 5.57 3.90
N MET A 179 9.48 4.58 4.04
CA MET A 179 9.72 3.92 5.32
C MET A 179 10.20 4.89 6.41
N ARG A 180 11.14 5.78 6.08
CA ARG A 180 11.69 6.74 7.06
C ARG A 180 10.68 7.84 7.39
N GLY A 181 10.05 8.43 6.38
CA GLY A 181 9.09 9.51 6.60
C GLY A 181 7.84 9.03 7.33
N SER A 182 7.28 7.88 6.95
CA SER A 182 6.10 7.29 7.62
C SER A 182 6.38 6.88 9.07
N ALA A 183 7.58 6.41 9.40
CA ALA A 183 7.96 6.17 10.80
C ALA A 183 7.86 7.44 11.65
N VAL A 184 8.26 8.59 11.10
CA VAL A 184 8.15 9.88 11.79
C VAL A 184 6.70 10.33 11.89
N LEU A 185 5.89 10.14 10.83
CA LEU A 185 4.45 10.41 10.87
C LEU A 185 3.75 9.55 11.94
N ALA A 186 4.16 8.31 12.14
CA ALA A 186 3.64 7.45 13.21
C ALA A 186 3.95 7.98 14.61
N GLY A 187 5.16 8.49 14.84
CA GLY A 187 5.50 9.17 16.09
C GLY A 187 4.63 10.41 16.33
N GLN A 188 4.46 11.25 15.29
CA GLN A 188 3.62 12.45 15.37
C GLN A 188 2.15 12.10 15.64
N ARG A 189 1.58 11.15 14.91
CA ARG A 189 0.19 10.69 15.07
C ARG A 189 -0.06 10.13 16.47
N ALA A 190 0.86 9.32 16.98
CA ALA A 190 0.77 8.80 18.34
C ALA A 190 0.78 9.92 19.39
N LEU A 191 1.63 10.94 19.24
CA LEU A 191 1.64 12.10 20.14
C LEU A 191 0.33 12.89 20.07
N ALA A 192 -0.25 13.04 18.87
CA ALA A 192 -1.52 13.72 18.67
C ALA A 192 -2.64 13.03 19.45
N LEU A 193 -2.78 11.73 19.24
CA LEU A 193 -3.79 10.90 19.89
C LEU A 193 -3.59 10.81 21.42
N ALA A 194 -2.34 10.83 21.89
CA ALA A 194 -2.04 10.84 23.32
C ALA A 194 -2.50 12.14 24.02
N ALA A 195 -2.55 13.25 23.29
CA ALA A 195 -2.97 14.55 23.82
C ALA A 195 -4.50 14.70 23.87
N GLU A 196 -5.25 13.83 23.18
CA GLU A 196 -6.72 13.86 23.18
C GLU A 196 -7.30 13.42 24.55
N PRO A 197 -8.42 14.02 25.00
CA PRO A 197 -9.06 13.67 26.26
C PRO A 197 -9.75 12.31 26.23
N ASP A 198 -10.00 11.77 25.03
CA ASP A 198 -10.64 10.47 24.82
C ASP A 198 -9.73 9.29 25.21
N ALA A 199 -10.32 8.28 25.85
CA ALA A 199 -9.61 7.09 26.30
C ALA A 199 -9.28 6.14 25.15
N ASP A 200 -10.12 6.08 24.13
CA ASP A 200 -9.90 5.22 22.96
C ASP A 200 -8.76 5.77 22.10
N ALA A 201 -8.72 7.09 21.87
CA ALA A 201 -7.58 7.76 21.24
C ALA A 201 -6.25 7.47 21.95
N ARG A 202 -6.20 7.56 23.29
CA ARG A 202 -4.99 7.23 24.05
C ARG A 202 -4.59 5.76 23.95
N ARG A 203 -5.56 4.85 23.93
CA ARG A 203 -5.28 3.42 23.71
C ARG A 203 -4.68 3.19 22.31
N HIS A 204 -5.27 3.82 21.30
CA HIS A 204 -4.83 3.73 19.93
C HIS A 204 -3.42 4.33 19.71
N SER A 205 -3.09 5.43 20.39
CA SER A 205 -1.70 5.94 20.45
C SER A 205 -0.69 4.86 20.87
N ILE A 206 -0.99 4.10 21.93
CA ILE A 206 -0.12 3.02 22.40
C ILE A 206 -0.03 1.89 21.37
N GLU A 207 -1.11 1.58 20.67
CA GLU A 207 -1.14 0.56 19.61
C GLU A 207 -0.25 0.96 18.42
N ILE A 208 -0.34 2.22 17.97
CA ILE A 208 0.53 2.80 16.94
C ILE A 208 1.99 2.68 17.37
N LEU A 209 2.34 3.08 18.59
CA LEU A 209 3.70 3.03 19.10
C LEU A 209 4.26 1.60 19.12
N LYS A 210 3.47 0.63 19.58
CA LYS A 210 3.86 -0.80 19.59
C LYS A 210 4.04 -1.35 18.18
N ALA A 211 3.12 -1.04 17.27
CA ALA A 211 3.20 -1.45 15.88
C ALA A 211 4.42 -0.81 15.21
N ALA A 212 4.63 0.50 15.38
CA ALA A 212 5.77 1.22 14.83
C ALA A 212 7.11 0.61 15.30
N LYS A 213 7.26 0.32 16.60
CA LYS A 213 8.49 -0.31 17.11
C LYS A 213 8.73 -1.70 16.52
N THR A 214 7.66 -2.46 16.31
CA THR A 214 7.74 -3.83 15.76
C THR A 214 8.09 -3.81 14.28
N GLU A 215 7.40 -2.99 13.49
CA GLU A 215 7.48 -3.02 12.03
C GLU A 215 8.64 -2.19 11.47
N TYR A 216 8.91 -1.00 12.02
CA TYR A 216 10.03 -0.16 11.60
C TYR A 216 11.34 -0.53 12.29
N GLY A 217 11.27 -1.23 13.43
CA GLY A 217 12.43 -1.74 14.15
C GLY A 217 13.46 -0.65 14.47
N PRO A 218 14.71 -0.77 14.01
CA PRO A 218 15.77 0.24 14.23
C PRO A 218 15.50 1.61 13.60
N LEU A 219 14.54 1.72 12.68
CA LEU A 219 14.16 3.00 12.07
C LEU A 219 13.25 3.85 12.96
N PHE A 220 12.80 3.32 14.11
CA PHE A 220 11.92 4.02 15.03
C PHE A 220 12.55 4.22 16.42
N ALA A 221 11.95 5.09 17.22
CA ALA A 221 12.43 5.48 18.53
C ALA A 221 12.77 4.29 19.45
N ASP A 222 13.82 4.42 20.26
CA ASP A 222 14.15 3.47 21.32
C ASP A 222 13.46 3.83 22.64
N ASP A 223 13.42 5.11 22.98
CA ASP A 223 12.68 5.63 24.13
C ASP A 223 11.21 5.86 23.75
N MET A 224 10.35 4.94 24.22
CA MET A 224 8.92 4.91 23.92
C MET A 224 8.08 5.73 24.92
N THR A 225 8.71 6.54 25.79
CA THR A 225 7.99 7.50 26.64
C THR A 225 7.47 8.70 25.82
N PRO A 226 6.45 9.45 26.29
CA PRO A 226 5.96 10.62 25.55
C PRO A 226 7.05 11.65 25.22
N ASP A 227 7.97 11.91 26.16
CA ASP A 227 9.09 12.82 25.95
C ASP A 227 10.13 12.24 24.99
N GLY A 228 10.41 10.93 25.09
CA GLY A 228 11.29 10.21 24.17
C GLY A 228 10.78 10.24 22.72
N ILE A 229 9.51 9.92 22.50
CA ILE A 229 8.87 9.98 21.19
C ILE A 229 8.86 11.41 20.65
N ARG A 230 8.59 12.41 21.48
CA ARG A 230 8.62 13.82 21.07
C ARG A 230 10.03 14.25 20.65
N ALA A 231 11.04 13.93 21.45
CA ALA A 231 12.42 14.25 21.14
C ALA A 231 12.89 13.58 19.85
N TRP A 232 12.55 12.29 19.67
CA TRP A 232 12.89 11.54 18.47
C TRP A 232 12.17 12.09 17.22
N THR A 233 10.85 12.32 17.30
CA THR A 233 10.04 12.86 16.20
C THR A 233 10.57 14.23 15.75
N ASN A 234 10.86 15.12 16.70
CA ASN A 234 11.43 16.44 16.39
C ASN A 234 12.82 16.38 15.75
N SER A 235 13.65 15.42 16.17
CA SER A 235 15.00 15.23 15.62
C SER A 235 14.98 14.64 14.20
N ASN A 236 13.89 13.95 13.84
CA ASN A 236 13.78 13.23 12.57
C ASN A 236 12.75 13.84 11.59
N LYS A 237 12.07 14.94 11.96
CA LYS A 237 10.99 15.55 11.14
C LYS A 237 11.37 15.90 9.71
N THR A 238 12.65 16.17 9.44
CA THR A 238 13.13 16.40 8.07
C THR A 238 12.93 15.17 7.18
N ALA A 239 12.98 13.95 7.70
CA ALA A 239 12.70 12.75 6.91
C ALA A 239 11.24 12.69 6.43
N ALA A 240 10.28 13.18 7.22
CA ALA A 240 8.88 13.29 6.79
C ALA A 240 8.73 14.39 5.72
N PHE A 241 9.40 15.54 5.89
CA PHE A 241 9.36 16.62 4.92
C PHE A 241 9.99 16.23 3.59
N ASP A 242 11.18 15.61 3.62
CA ASP A 242 11.90 15.16 2.43
C ASP A 242 11.11 14.10 1.66
N MET A 243 10.41 13.19 2.38
CA MET A 243 9.51 12.21 1.77
C MET A 243 8.36 12.93 1.06
N LEU A 244 7.63 13.82 1.75
CA LEU A 244 6.46 14.50 1.19
C LEU A 244 6.82 15.43 0.03
N ASP A 245 7.94 16.14 0.12
CA ASP A 245 8.43 16.99 -0.97
C ASP A 245 8.79 16.17 -2.21
N GLN A 246 9.43 15.01 -2.03
CA GLN A 246 9.78 14.13 -3.16
C GLN A 246 8.57 13.48 -3.80
N LEU A 247 7.60 13.03 -2.98
CA LEU A 247 6.32 12.54 -3.51
C LEU A 247 5.59 13.64 -4.27
N ALA A 248 5.54 14.87 -3.74
CA ALA A 248 4.91 16.00 -4.42
C ALA A 248 5.64 16.41 -5.70
N ALA A 249 6.98 16.41 -5.70
CA ALA A 249 7.78 16.70 -6.89
C ALA A 249 7.59 15.64 -8.00
N ALA A 250 7.34 14.39 -7.61
CA ALA A 250 7.01 13.30 -8.51
C ALA A 250 5.53 13.29 -8.95
N GLY A 251 4.69 14.19 -8.42
CA GLY A 251 3.25 14.23 -8.71
C GLY A 251 2.43 13.15 -8.00
N LEU A 252 3.02 12.44 -7.04
CA LEU A 252 2.41 11.33 -6.29
C LEU A 252 1.66 11.81 -5.04
N GLU A 253 1.86 13.06 -4.65
CA GLU A 253 1.21 13.72 -3.52
C GLU A 253 0.92 15.18 -3.85
N SER A 254 -0.05 15.78 -3.14
CA SER A 254 -0.32 17.20 -3.30
C SER A 254 0.74 18.04 -2.58
N ARG A 255 1.09 19.20 -3.14
CA ARG A 255 1.96 20.18 -2.45
C ARG A 255 1.34 20.65 -1.14
N ALA A 256 0.01 20.77 -1.09
CA ALA A 256 -0.73 21.15 0.11
C ALA A 256 -0.52 20.14 1.26
N THR A 257 -0.47 18.84 0.97
CA THR A 257 -0.14 17.80 1.97
C THR A 257 1.25 18.04 2.57
N ALA A 258 2.25 18.33 1.73
CA ALA A 258 3.61 18.58 2.16
C ALA A 258 3.72 19.86 3.02
N ASP A 259 2.97 20.90 2.69
CA ASP A 259 2.97 22.15 3.45
C ASP A 259 2.21 22.01 4.78
N ALA A 260 1.06 21.31 4.79
CA ALA A 260 0.30 21.01 6.02
C ALA A 260 1.14 20.20 7.03
N ALA A 261 1.99 19.29 6.55
CA ALA A 261 2.93 18.57 7.42
C ALA A 261 3.84 19.51 8.21
N ARG A 262 4.33 20.60 7.60
CA ARG A 262 5.22 21.53 8.29
C ARG A 262 4.50 22.28 9.41
N GLU A 263 3.23 22.60 9.20
CA GLU A 263 2.37 23.24 10.20
C GLU A 263 2.11 22.30 11.39
N VAL A 264 1.79 21.03 11.10
CA VAL A 264 1.56 19.98 12.10
C VAL A 264 2.77 19.76 13.01
N PHE A 265 3.99 19.80 12.46
CA PHE A 265 5.23 19.64 13.24
C PHE A 265 5.75 20.94 13.88
N ALA A 266 5.06 22.08 13.69
CA ALA A 266 5.39 23.35 14.31
C ALA A 266 4.58 23.62 15.60
N GLN A 267 3.53 22.82 15.85
CA GLN A 267 2.71 22.83 17.07
C GLN A 267 3.41 22.07 18.22
#